data_AF-A0A183JJQ8-F1
#
_entry.id   AF-A0A183JJQ8-F1
#
_cell.length_a   1.000
_cell.length_b   1.000
_cell.length_c   1.000
_cell.angle_alpha   90.00
_cell.angle_beta   90.00
_cell.angle_gamma   90.00
#
_symmetry.space_group_name_H-M   'P 1'
#
loop_
_entity.id
_entity.type
_entity.pdbx_description
1 polymer ?
#
loop_
_entity_poly.entity_id
_entity_poly.type
_entity_poly.pdbx_seq_one_letter_code
_entity_poly.pdbx_strand_id
1 'polypeptide(L)'
;MLSGQNSFPASFSGQPILITNLSEASPVGSRIVLPLAEDLDSSPFNVQRYELENLDHLITSESDLPMFQLNYTKNIVTSSDGHYPSHSVGHVSNDRIESVISKLELVLLKPLNREEKDQYKLQIHAIDGGQPSQTGTLILFIHVIDINDHAPVFNQSVYEIHVSEGIINKTILQLSATDADAGENAVIIYKFPKGSEWITSTSSPSSSLISNDMKNVNQYPPGYWFHLDDSTGRLSIQRPLDYETKSEHILEVLAYNPPSVLSSPNHRVSSDMTATAKIIVKVDNEYDEPPFIQIDYSNEKNEQYKHVTENSMNLYFIAFIIVTDPDYNDNNNYHSHSSSSLSKTASISCKLETHNESYSLFESDNYKLNRANEVRYALQTIKSLDRELGDGNRVVISCTDSDTPPKTSTATVVVSTFYLEMNYVVSHRKYF
;
A
#
# COMPACT_ATOMS: atom_id res chain seq x y z
N MET A 1 -17.64 -31.05 -23.10
CA MET A 1 -16.50 -31.87 -23.58
C MET A 1 -15.29 -31.51 -22.75
N LEU A 2 -15.05 -32.24 -21.65
CA LEU A 2 -13.84 -32.07 -20.83
C LEU A 2 -12.93 -33.26 -21.13
N SER A 3 -11.93 -33.03 -21.97
CA SER A 3 -10.87 -33.97 -22.31
C SER A 3 -9.68 -33.66 -21.40
N GLY A 4 -9.69 -34.20 -20.18
CA GLY A 4 -8.54 -34.16 -19.28
C GLY A 4 -7.62 -35.35 -19.57
N GLN A 5 -6.33 -35.10 -19.75
CA GLN A 5 -5.31 -36.14 -19.90
C GLN A 5 -5.25 -36.99 -18.61
N ASN A 6 -5.79 -38.20 -18.68
CA ASN A 6 -5.59 -39.22 -17.65
C ASN A 6 -4.13 -39.69 -17.73
N SER A 7 -3.31 -39.31 -16.75
CA SER A 7 -2.00 -39.92 -16.53
C SER A 7 -2.12 -40.92 -15.38
N PHE A 8 -1.61 -42.13 -15.57
CA PHE A 8 -1.55 -43.17 -14.54
C PHE A 8 -0.15 -43.14 -13.90
N PRO A 9 0.02 -42.75 -12.63
CA PRO A 9 1.26 -42.98 -11.90
C PRO A 9 1.19 -44.26 -11.05
N ALA A 10 2.40 -44.72 -10.69
CA ALA A 10 2.74 -46.05 -10.17
C ALA A 10 1.87 -46.62 -9.02
N SER A 11 1.71 -47.94 -9.04
CA SER A 11 1.03 -48.73 -8.00
C SER A 11 1.78 -48.68 -6.67
N PHE A 12 1.15 -48.15 -5.62
CA PHE A 12 1.51 -48.49 -4.24
C PHE A 12 0.58 -49.63 -3.80
N SER A 13 1.14 -50.76 -3.34
CA SER A 13 0.43 -51.98 -2.88
C SER A 13 -0.28 -52.86 -3.93
N GLY A 14 -0.17 -52.56 -5.23
CA GLY A 14 -0.79 -53.37 -6.31
C GLY A 14 -2.23 -52.98 -6.65
N GLN A 15 -2.80 -51.96 -6.00
CA GLN A 15 -4.08 -51.36 -6.38
C GLN A 15 -3.86 -50.24 -7.42
N PRO A 16 -4.70 -50.13 -8.46
CA PRO A 16 -4.67 -48.99 -9.37
C PRO A 16 -4.99 -47.68 -8.64
N ILE A 17 -4.28 -46.62 -9.03
CA ILE A 17 -4.50 -45.25 -8.54
C ILE A 17 -4.91 -44.39 -9.74
N LEU A 18 -5.98 -43.62 -9.58
CA LEU A 18 -6.40 -42.59 -10.54
C LEU A 18 -6.33 -41.22 -9.86
N ILE A 19 -5.71 -40.27 -10.54
CA ILE A 19 -5.66 -38.87 -10.10
C ILE A 19 -6.43 -38.05 -11.12
N THR A 20 -7.36 -37.22 -10.64
CA THR A 20 -8.14 -36.32 -11.48
C THR A 20 -8.29 -34.97 -10.81
N ASN A 21 -8.61 -33.94 -11.60
CA ASN A 21 -8.77 -32.58 -11.11
C ASN A 21 -10.21 -32.12 -11.39
N LEU A 22 -10.81 -31.46 -10.42
CA LEU A 22 -12.16 -30.89 -10.52
C LEU A 22 -12.13 -29.45 -10.05
N SER A 23 -12.48 -28.49 -10.91
CA SER A 23 -12.50 -27.07 -10.51
C SER A 23 -13.59 -26.81 -9.49
N GLU A 24 -13.36 -25.93 -8.52
CA GLU A 24 -14.39 -25.60 -7.54
C GLU A 24 -15.59 -24.86 -8.14
N ALA A 25 -15.40 -24.18 -9.28
CA ALA A 25 -16.49 -23.64 -10.09
C ALA A 25 -17.33 -24.72 -10.79
N SER A 26 -17.02 -26.01 -10.63
CA SER A 26 -17.81 -27.09 -11.23
C SER A 26 -19.21 -27.12 -10.61
N PRO A 27 -20.28 -27.00 -11.42
CA PRO A 27 -21.62 -26.99 -10.88
C PRO A 27 -21.99 -28.34 -10.27
N VAL A 28 -22.89 -28.33 -9.29
CA VAL A 28 -23.52 -29.56 -8.78
C VAL A 28 -24.13 -30.35 -9.94
N GLY A 29 -23.90 -31.66 -9.95
CA GLY A 29 -24.27 -32.56 -11.04
C GLY A 29 -23.17 -32.77 -12.08
N SER A 30 -22.01 -32.11 -11.95
CA SER A 30 -20.82 -32.40 -12.76
C SER A 30 -20.41 -33.87 -12.66
N ARG A 31 -19.95 -34.45 -13.77
CA ARG A 31 -19.69 -35.88 -13.91
C ARG A 31 -18.26 -36.15 -14.33
N ILE A 32 -17.60 -37.08 -13.65
CA ILE A 32 -16.29 -37.62 -14.01
C ILE A 32 -16.51 -39.05 -14.48
N VAL A 33 -16.15 -39.36 -15.73
CA VAL A 33 -16.21 -40.74 -16.24
C VAL A 33 -15.01 -41.51 -15.69
N LEU A 34 -15.29 -42.67 -15.09
CA LEU A 34 -14.30 -43.52 -14.44
C LEU A 34 -14.04 -44.78 -15.28
N PRO A 35 -12.84 -45.37 -15.18
CA PRO A 35 -12.55 -46.65 -15.84
C PRO A 35 -13.41 -47.76 -15.25
N LEU A 36 -13.79 -48.72 -16.10
CA LEU A 36 -14.46 -49.95 -15.68
C LEU A 36 -13.41 -50.98 -15.28
N ALA A 37 -13.71 -51.76 -14.24
CA ALA A 37 -12.97 -52.97 -13.93
C ALA A 37 -13.27 -54.05 -14.96
N GLU A 38 -12.24 -54.81 -15.33
CA GLU A 38 -12.33 -55.95 -16.22
C GLU A 38 -12.40 -57.25 -15.41
N ASP A 39 -13.35 -58.10 -15.77
CA ASP A 39 -13.48 -59.47 -15.28
C ASP A 39 -13.74 -60.36 -16.49
N LEU A 40 -12.97 -61.45 -16.60
CA LEU A 40 -12.98 -62.33 -17.77
C LEU A 40 -14.15 -63.32 -17.75
N ASP A 41 -14.83 -63.46 -16.62
CA ASP A 41 -15.99 -64.33 -16.52
C ASP A 41 -17.20 -63.74 -17.27
N SER A 42 -18.16 -64.60 -17.64
CA SER A 42 -19.42 -64.16 -18.27
C SER A 42 -20.47 -63.79 -17.21
N SER A 43 -21.50 -63.06 -17.61
CA SER A 43 -22.64 -62.78 -16.71
C SER A 43 -23.28 -64.09 -16.21
N PRO A 44 -23.66 -64.19 -14.92
CA PRO A 44 -23.66 -63.15 -13.89
C PRO A 44 -22.38 -63.08 -13.05
N PHE A 45 -21.32 -63.82 -13.39
CA PHE A 45 -20.12 -63.90 -12.57
C PHE A 45 -19.16 -62.74 -12.79
N ASN A 46 -19.27 -62.03 -13.92
CA ASN A 46 -18.55 -60.77 -14.15
C ASN A 46 -18.91 -59.66 -13.15
N VAL A 47 -18.22 -58.51 -13.21
CA VAL A 47 -18.50 -57.32 -12.38
C VAL A 47 -19.99 -56.95 -12.38
N GLN A 48 -20.64 -57.07 -11.22
CA GLN A 48 -22.08 -56.87 -11.06
C GLN A 48 -22.44 -55.49 -10.51
N ARG A 49 -21.59 -54.90 -9.67
CA ARG A 49 -21.86 -53.60 -9.05
C ARG A 49 -20.57 -52.88 -8.65
N TYR A 50 -20.71 -51.59 -8.41
CA TYR A 50 -19.67 -50.77 -7.82
C TYR A 50 -20.16 -50.15 -6.52
N GLU A 51 -19.26 -50.06 -5.54
CA GLU A 51 -19.49 -49.40 -4.25
C GLU A 51 -18.44 -48.31 -4.05
N LEU A 52 -18.85 -47.18 -3.47
CA LEU A 52 -18.00 -46.04 -3.17
C LEU A 52 -17.79 -45.95 -1.66
N GLU A 53 -16.54 -45.95 -1.23
CA GLU A 53 -16.13 -45.70 0.15
C GLU A 53 -15.36 -44.38 0.21
N ASN A 54 -15.75 -43.51 1.14
CA ASN A 54 -15.06 -42.23 1.38
C ASN A 54 -14.05 -42.43 2.51
N LEU A 55 -12.76 -42.38 2.19
CA LEU A 55 -11.70 -42.63 3.17
C LEU A 55 -11.42 -41.42 4.08
N ASP A 56 -11.98 -40.24 3.76
CA ASP A 56 -11.70 -38.99 4.48
C ASP A 56 -12.77 -38.61 5.51
N HIS A 57 -13.91 -39.31 5.59
CA HIS A 57 -15.01 -38.96 6.49
C HIS A 57 -15.21 -40.00 7.60
N LEU A 58 -14.87 -39.62 8.84
CA LEU A 58 -15.51 -40.17 10.03
C LEU A 58 -16.90 -39.55 10.12
N ILE A 59 -17.92 -40.28 9.65
CA ILE A 59 -19.33 -39.84 9.73
C ILE A 59 -19.67 -39.61 11.21
N THR A 60 -19.85 -38.35 11.61
CA THR A 60 -20.17 -37.97 12.99
C THR A 60 -21.59 -37.43 13.16
N SER A 61 -22.38 -37.28 12.08
CA SER A 61 -23.78 -36.87 12.18
C SER A 61 -24.66 -37.28 10.98
N GLU A 62 -25.98 -37.33 11.21
CA GLU A 62 -27.04 -37.69 10.24
C GLU A 62 -27.30 -36.59 9.17
N SER A 63 -26.67 -35.40 9.30
CA SER A 63 -26.85 -34.25 8.39
C SER A 63 -25.83 -34.15 7.25
N ASP A 64 -24.82 -35.03 7.20
CA ASP A 64 -23.77 -35.00 6.19
C ASP A 64 -24.17 -35.76 4.92
N LEU A 65 -24.95 -35.11 4.05
CA LEU A 65 -25.15 -35.61 2.68
C LEU A 65 -23.77 -35.85 2.00
N PRO A 66 -23.58 -36.95 1.26
CA PRO A 66 -22.29 -37.28 0.66
C PRO A 66 -21.90 -36.26 -0.41
N MET A 67 -20.60 -35.96 -0.52
CA MET A 67 -20.11 -35.00 -1.51
C MET A 67 -20.15 -35.55 -2.94
N PHE A 68 -19.89 -36.85 -3.09
CA PHE A 68 -19.87 -37.54 -4.38
C PHE A 68 -20.80 -38.73 -4.35
N GLN A 69 -21.40 -39.03 -5.51
CA GLN A 69 -22.19 -40.23 -5.74
C GLN A 69 -21.63 -41.00 -6.93
N LEU A 70 -21.48 -42.31 -6.77
CA LEU A 70 -21.11 -43.21 -7.86
C LEU A 70 -22.36 -43.70 -8.57
N ASN A 71 -22.39 -43.55 -9.90
CA ASN A 71 -23.47 -44.02 -10.77
C ASN A 71 -22.89 -44.89 -11.88
N TYR A 72 -23.61 -45.95 -12.25
CA TYR A 72 -23.23 -46.78 -13.40
C TYR A 72 -24.45 -47.21 -14.21
N THR A 73 -24.25 -47.39 -15.52
CA THR A 73 -25.29 -47.87 -16.44
C THR A 73 -25.04 -49.32 -16.81
N LYS A 74 -26.11 -50.13 -16.85
CA LYS A 74 -26.07 -51.50 -17.37
C LYS A 74 -26.69 -51.53 -18.76
N ASN A 75 -25.98 -52.10 -19.72
CA ASN A 75 -26.50 -52.42 -21.04
C ASN A 75 -26.91 -53.89 -21.07
N ILE A 76 -27.98 -54.17 -21.81
CA ILE A 76 -28.40 -55.53 -22.11
C ILE A 76 -27.74 -55.95 -23.43
N VAL A 77 -26.99 -57.04 -23.40
CA VAL A 77 -26.35 -57.65 -24.56
C VAL A 77 -27.01 -59.02 -24.78
N THR A 78 -27.47 -59.29 -26.00
CA THR A 78 -27.97 -60.61 -26.40
C THR A 78 -26.82 -61.38 -27.05
N SER A 79 -26.33 -62.45 -26.41
CA SER A 79 -25.28 -63.29 -27.00
C SER A 79 -25.88 -64.27 -28.00
N SER A 80 -25.61 -64.11 -29.30
CA SER A 80 -26.03 -65.07 -30.34
C SER A 80 -24.99 -66.16 -30.64
N ASP A 81 -23.79 -66.10 -30.02
CA ASP A 81 -22.68 -67.00 -30.36
C ASP A 81 -22.51 -68.13 -29.32
N GLY A 82 -23.36 -69.15 -29.45
CA GLY A 82 -23.13 -70.45 -28.84
C GLY A 82 -22.32 -71.36 -29.77
N HIS A 83 -21.00 -71.19 -29.86
CA HIS A 83 -20.11 -72.21 -30.42
C HIS A 83 -19.68 -73.20 -29.33
N TYR A 84 -20.62 -74.05 -28.91
CA TYR A 84 -20.30 -75.31 -28.22
C TYR A 84 -20.43 -76.45 -29.23
N PRO A 85 -19.44 -77.36 -29.36
CA PRO A 85 -19.56 -78.51 -30.23
C PRO A 85 -20.71 -79.40 -29.72
N SER A 86 -21.73 -79.52 -30.55
CA SER A 86 -22.98 -80.19 -30.23
C SER A 86 -22.81 -81.71 -30.23
N HIS A 87 -23.07 -82.33 -29.07
CA HIS A 87 -23.59 -83.69 -29.01
C HIS A 87 -24.82 -83.72 -28.10
N SER A 88 -25.94 -83.23 -28.62
CA SER A 88 -27.29 -83.80 -28.45
C SER A 88 -28.36 -82.84 -28.98
N VAL A 89 -29.38 -83.43 -29.57
CA VAL A 89 -30.44 -82.80 -30.36
C VAL A 89 -31.43 -82.06 -29.46
N GLY A 90 -31.65 -80.77 -29.75
CA GLY A 90 -32.73 -79.95 -29.18
C GLY A 90 -32.36 -78.49 -28.96
N HIS A 91 -32.13 -77.71 -30.03
CA HIS A 91 -31.83 -76.28 -29.89
C HIS A 91 -33.11 -75.43 -29.91
N VAL A 92 -33.59 -75.10 -28.71
CA VAL A 92 -34.28 -73.82 -28.46
C VAL A 92 -33.19 -72.76 -28.45
N SER A 93 -33.33 -71.73 -29.28
CA SER A 93 -32.50 -70.52 -29.19
C SER A 93 -32.84 -69.78 -27.90
N ASN A 94 -32.22 -70.20 -26.79
CA ASN A 94 -32.18 -69.40 -25.56
C ASN A 94 -31.14 -68.31 -25.79
N ASP A 95 -31.55 -67.19 -26.40
CA ASP A 95 -30.76 -65.96 -26.35
C ASP A 95 -30.52 -65.64 -24.87
N ARG A 96 -29.27 -65.75 -24.43
CA ARG A 96 -28.87 -65.30 -23.10
C ARG A 96 -28.82 -63.78 -23.13
N ILE A 97 -29.68 -63.20 -22.31
CA ILE A 97 -29.72 -61.76 -22.02
C ILE A 97 -28.69 -61.51 -20.92
N GLU A 98 -27.55 -60.91 -21.28
CA GLU A 98 -26.50 -60.56 -20.34
C GLU A 98 -26.58 -59.07 -19.99
N SER A 99 -26.49 -58.72 -18.71
CA SER A 99 -26.38 -57.32 -18.28
C SER A 99 -24.92 -56.98 -18.00
N VAL A 100 -24.34 -56.07 -18.76
CA VAL A 100 -22.94 -55.64 -18.63
C VAL A 100 -22.90 -54.16 -18.26
N ILE A 101 -22.12 -53.80 -17.25
CA ILE A 101 -21.91 -52.39 -16.90
C ILE A 101 -21.13 -51.73 -18.04
N SER A 102 -21.70 -50.66 -18.61
CA SER A 102 -21.18 -49.99 -19.81
C SER A 102 -20.59 -48.60 -19.52
N LYS A 103 -20.88 -48.04 -18.35
CA LYS A 103 -20.39 -46.72 -17.94
C LYS A 103 -20.36 -46.61 -16.42
N LEU A 104 -19.34 -45.96 -15.90
CA LEU A 104 -19.19 -45.59 -14.50
C LEU A 104 -18.89 -44.09 -14.42
N GLU A 105 -19.62 -43.38 -13.57
CA GLU A 105 -19.51 -41.94 -13.38
C GLU A 105 -19.52 -41.59 -11.90
N LEU A 106 -18.60 -40.71 -11.50
CA LEU A 106 -18.70 -40.00 -10.23
C LEU A 106 -19.44 -38.68 -10.46
N VAL A 107 -20.47 -38.43 -9.66
CA VAL A 107 -21.32 -37.23 -9.73
C VAL A 107 -21.08 -36.36 -8.50
N LEU A 108 -20.80 -35.09 -8.72
CA LEU A 108 -20.68 -34.08 -7.66
C LEU A 108 -22.08 -33.71 -7.13
N LEU A 109 -22.31 -33.83 -5.82
CA LEU A 109 -23.61 -33.56 -5.19
C LEU A 109 -23.68 -32.23 -4.43
N LYS A 110 -22.53 -31.64 -4.07
CA LYS A 110 -22.42 -30.37 -3.35
C LYS A 110 -21.42 -29.45 -4.05
N PRO A 111 -21.56 -28.12 -3.92
CA PRO A 111 -20.51 -27.19 -4.34
C PRO A 111 -19.18 -27.54 -3.68
N LEU A 112 -18.09 -27.34 -4.42
CA LEU A 112 -16.74 -27.46 -3.89
C LEU A 112 -16.28 -26.09 -3.37
N ASN A 113 -15.37 -26.12 -2.41
CA ASN A 113 -14.65 -24.97 -1.89
C ASN A 113 -13.23 -25.46 -1.60
N ARG A 114 -12.24 -24.96 -2.34
CA ARG A 114 -10.85 -25.39 -2.25
C ARG A 114 -10.19 -24.84 -0.98
N GLU A 115 -10.55 -23.65 -0.54
CA GLU A 115 -10.09 -23.06 0.73
C GLU A 115 -10.52 -23.89 1.93
N GLU A 116 -11.67 -24.58 1.84
CA GLU A 116 -12.14 -25.51 2.87
C GLU A 116 -11.47 -26.89 2.75
N LYS A 117 -11.44 -27.48 1.54
CA LYS A 117 -10.84 -28.79 1.30
C LYS A 117 -10.35 -28.94 -0.14
N ASP A 118 -9.03 -29.05 -0.29
CA ASP A 118 -8.32 -29.04 -1.56
C ASP A 118 -8.21 -30.41 -2.26
N GLN A 119 -8.50 -31.51 -1.54
CA GLN A 119 -8.37 -32.86 -2.08
C GLN A 119 -9.33 -33.85 -1.45
N TYR A 120 -9.73 -34.86 -2.23
CA TYR A 120 -10.54 -35.99 -1.77
C TYR A 120 -9.88 -37.31 -2.13
N LYS A 121 -9.84 -38.23 -1.18
CA LYS A 121 -9.41 -39.60 -1.39
C LYS A 121 -10.60 -40.55 -1.29
N LEU A 122 -10.96 -41.14 -2.42
CA LEU A 122 -12.07 -42.07 -2.55
C LEU A 122 -11.56 -43.47 -2.88
N GLN A 123 -12.27 -44.49 -2.41
CA GLN A 123 -12.00 -45.88 -2.74
C GLN A 123 -13.22 -46.47 -3.43
N ILE A 124 -13.02 -47.05 -4.61
CA ILE A 124 -14.08 -47.63 -5.43
C ILE A 124 -13.87 -49.12 -5.51
N HIS A 125 -14.89 -49.88 -5.13
CA HIS A 125 -14.90 -51.34 -5.19
C HIS A 125 -15.71 -51.82 -6.39
N ALA A 126 -15.11 -52.65 -7.23
CA ALA A 126 -15.80 -53.44 -8.24
C ALA A 126 -16.07 -54.83 -7.65
N ILE A 127 -17.31 -55.29 -7.66
CA ILE A 127 -17.71 -56.55 -7.00
C ILE A 127 -18.29 -57.50 -8.04
N ASP A 128 -17.73 -58.70 -8.13
CA ASP A 128 -18.15 -59.76 -9.04
C ASP A 128 -19.47 -60.43 -8.56
N GLY A 129 -20.00 -61.35 -9.37
CA GLY A 129 -21.17 -62.16 -9.00
C GLY A 129 -20.84 -63.54 -8.45
N GLY A 130 -19.58 -63.79 -8.12
CA GLY A 130 -19.10 -65.06 -7.58
C GLY A 130 -19.63 -65.38 -6.19
N GLN A 131 -19.48 -66.64 -5.77
CA GLN A 131 -19.75 -67.06 -4.40
C GLN A 131 -18.59 -67.92 -3.87
N PRO A 132 -17.69 -67.39 -3.02
CA PRO A 132 -17.69 -66.02 -2.47
C PRO A 132 -17.39 -64.96 -3.54
N SER A 133 -17.89 -63.74 -3.33
CA SER A 133 -17.64 -62.63 -4.25
C SER A 133 -16.20 -62.12 -4.13
N GLN A 134 -15.56 -61.83 -5.24
CA GLN A 134 -14.26 -61.16 -5.29
C GLN A 134 -14.42 -59.66 -5.56
N THR A 135 -13.42 -58.89 -5.15
CA THR A 135 -13.44 -57.42 -5.24
C THR A 135 -12.16 -56.88 -5.87
N GLY A 136 -12.30 -56.05 -6.89
CA GLY A 136 -11.25 -55.14 -7.38
C GLY A 136 -11.37 -53.78 -6.70
N THR A 137 -10.25 -53.10 -6.45
CA THR A 137 -10.25 -51.79 -5.75
C THR A 137 -9.48 -50.74 -6.55
N LEU A 138 -10.06 -49.56 -6.71
CA LEU A 138 -9.43 -48.38 -7.30
C LEU A 138 -9.36 -47.25 -6.26
N ILE A 139 -8.17 -46.68 -6.05
CA ILE A 139 -8.01 -45.46 -5.25
C ILE A 139 -8.11 -44.27 -6.19
N LEU A 140 -9.03 -43.35 -5.92
CA LEU A 140 -9.24 -42.13 -6.67
C LEU A 140 -8.86 -40.91 -5.82
N PHE A 141 -7.87 -40.15 -6.28
CA PHE A 141 -7.54 -38.83 -5.75
C PHE A 141 -8.18 -37.76 -6.64
N ILE A 142 -8.94 -36.87 -6.03
CA ILE A 142 -9.53 -35.71 -6.70
C ILE A 142 -8.87 -34.47 -6.12
N HIS A 143 -8.12 -33.73 -6.93
CA HIS A 143 -7.62 -32.41 -6.57
C HIS A 143 -8.63 -31.35 -6.97
N VAL A 144 -8.97 -30.45 -6.05
CA VAL A 144 -9.83 -29.31 -6.34
C VAL A 144 -8.97 -28.22 -7.00
N ILE A 145 -9.34 -27.81 -8.22
CA ILE A 145 -8.65 -26.71 -8.91
C ILE A 145 -9.24 -25.40 -8.41
N ASP A 146 -8.35 -24.57 -7.88
CA ASP A 146 -8.56 -23.20 -7.43
C ASP A 146 -9.15 -22.30 -8.54
N ILE A 147 -10.09 -21.44 -8.16
CA ILE A 147 -10.52 -20.28 -8.92
C ILE A 147 -10.13 -19.01 -8.16
N ASN A 148 -9.87 -17.93 -8.89
CA ASN A 148 -9.60 -16.65 -8.25
C ASN A 148 -10.93 -16.04 -7.75
N ASP A 149 -11.31 -16.36 -6.52
CA ASP A 149 -12.54 -15.87 -5.88
C ASP A 149 -12.31 -15.18 -4.52
N HIS A 150 -11.07 -15.14 -4.02
CA HIS A 150 -10.68 -14.31 -2.88
C HIS A 150 -9.90 -13.07 -3.31
N ALA A 151 -10.19 -11.95 -2.66
CA ALA A 151 -9.42 -10.73 -2.83
C ALA A 151 -8.30 -10.68 -1.77
N PRO A 152 -7.15 -10.05 -2.08
CA PRO A 152 -6.12 -9.81 -1.08
C PRO A 152 -6.67 -9.03 0.11
N VAL A 153 -6.17 -9.29 1.32
CA VAL A 153 -6.53 -8.58 2.55
C VAL A 153 -5.27 -8.11 3.25
N PHE A 154 -5.18 -6.81 3.53
CA PHE A 154 -4.09 -6.27 4.34
C PHE A 154 -4.24 -6.65 5.82
N ASN A 155 -3.11 -6.88 6.49
CA ASN A 155 -3.10 -7.12 7.94
C ASN A 155 -3.60 -5.92 8.75
N GLN A 156 -3.49 -4.71 8.21
CA GLN A 156 -3.96 -3.46 8.81
C GLN A 156 -4.60 -2.58 7.74
N SER A 157 -5.68 -1.89 8.11
CA SER A 157 -6.32 -0.89 7.25
C SER A 157 -5.58 0.45 7.25
N VAL A 158 -4.83 0.74 8.33
CA VAL A 158 -4.03 1.96 8.49
C VAL A 158 -2.67 1.59 9.09
N TYR A 159 -1.60 2.02 8.45
CA TYR A 159 -0.22 1.95 8.94
C TYR A 159 0.24 3.35 9.32
N GLU A 160 0.71 3.54 10.55
CA GLU A 160 1.30 4.80 11.00
C GLU A 160 2.78 4.58 11.32
N ILE A 161 3.65 5.40 10.74
CA ILE A 161 5.11 5.32 10.93
C ILE A 161 5.72 6.70 11.12
N HIS A 162 6.81 6.74 11.88
CA HIS A 162 7.62 7.91 12.14
C HIS A 162 8.98 7.80 11.46
N VAL A 163 9.42 8.89 10.84
CA VAL A 163 10.63 8.94 10.02
C VAL A 163 11.31 10.29 10.22
N SER A 164 12.56 10.30 10.72
CA SER A 164 13.41 11.50 10.69
C SER A 164 13.56 12.02 9.27
N GLU A 165 13.52 13.34 9.12
CA GLU A 165 13.75 14.00 7.85
C GLU A 165 15.18 13.82 7.32
N GLY A 166 15.43 14.26 6.08
CA GLY A 166 16.75 14.14 5.43
C GLY A 166 17.18 12.71 5.06
N ILE A 167 16.47 11.67 5.53
CA ILE A 167 16.74 10.26 5.19
C ILE A 167 16.40 9.97 3.72
N ILE A 168 17.28 9.22 3.03
CA ILE A 168 17.07 8.74 1.66
C ILE A 168 17.45 7.25 1.52
N ASN A 169 16.83 6.55 0.55
CA ASN A 169 17.08 5.15 0.19
C ASN A 169 16.89 4.15 1.34
N LYS A 170 16.07 4.51 2.33
CA LYS A 170 15.73 3.66 3.47
C LYS A 170 14.35 3.05 3.28
N THR A 171 14.23 1.74 3.50
CA THR A 171 12.93 1.07 3.64
C THR A 171 12.32 1.47 4.99
N ILE A 172 11.11 2.02 4.97
CA ILE A 172 10.42 2.55 6.15
C ILE A 172 9.23 1.69 6.57
N LEU A 173 8.67 0.91 5.63
CA LEU A 173 7.57 0.01 5.91
C LEU A 173 7.62 -1.20 4.98
N GLN A 174 7.19 -2.34 5.51
CA GLN A 174 6.97 -3.58 4.75
C GLN A 174 5.47 -3.87 4.85
N LEU A 175 4.74 -3.63 3.76
CA LEU A 175 3.33 -3.99 3.70
C LEU A 175 3.18 -5.52 3.64
N SER A 176 2.07 -5.99 4.18
CA SER A 176 1.69 -7.40 4.12
C SER A 176 0.19 -7.50 3.92
N ALA A 177 -0.17 -8.07 2.78
CA ALA A 177 -1.48 -8.59 2.48
C ALA A 177 -1.40 -10.11 2.27
N THR A 178 -2.52 -10.78 2.45
CA THR A 178 -2.68 -12.22 2.22
C THR A 178 -3.88 -12.47 1.32
N ASP A 179 -3.77 -13.45 0.45
CA ASP A 179 -4.84 -13.94 -0.40
C ASP A 179 -5.09 -15.41 -0.05
N ALA A 180 -6.36 -15.83 0.04
CA ALA A 180 -6.74 -17.15 0.51
C ALA A 180 -6.69 -18.22 -0.59
N ASP A 181 -6.73 -17.79 -1.85
CA ASP A 181 -6.59 -18.59 -3.06
C ASP A 181 -5.22 -19.33 -3.09
N ALA A 182 -4.96 -20.12 -4.15
CA ALA A 182 -3.74 -20.90 -4.30
C ALA A 182 -2.92 -20.59 -5.58
N GLY A 183 -1.59 -20.72 -5.47
CA GLY A 183 -0.69 -20.60 -6.61
C GLY A 183 -0.71 -19.21 -7.24
N GLU A 184 -0.90 -19.12 -8.56
CA GLU A 184 -0.96 -17.85 -9.29
C GLU A 184 -2.15 -16.98 -8.87
N ASN A 185 -3.24 -17.59 -8.43
CA ASN A 185 -4.39 -16.86 -7.89
C ASN A 185 -4.12 -16.38 -6.45
N ALA A 186 -2.98 -16.67 -5.83
CA ALA A 186 -2.62 -16.09 -4.52
C ALA A 186 -1.54 -15.00 -4.65
N VAL A 187 -1.12 -14.68 -5.89
CA VAL A 187 -0.02 -13.74 -6.13
C VAL A 187 -0.53 -12.32 -5.96
N ILE A 188 0.06 -11.60 -5.01
CA ILE A 188 -0.33 -10.23 -4.66
C ILE A 188 0.65 -9.24 -5.30
N ILE A 189 0.10 -8.21 -5.94
CA ILE A 189 0.84 -7.07 -6.47
C ILE A 189 0.40 -5.80 -5.75
N TYR A 190 1.38 -5.02 -5.28
CA TYR A 190 1.17 -3.73 -4.64
C TYR A 190 1.37 -2.58 -5.62
N LYS A 191 0.54 -1.54 -5.53
CA LYS A 191 0.72 -0.30 -6.32
C LYS A 191 0.09 0.91 -5.66
N PHE A 192 0.51 2.09 -6.09
CA PHE A 192 -0.23 3.31 -5.77
C PHE A 192 -1.48 3.39 -6.68
N PRO A 193 -2.64 3.89 -6.19
CA PRO A 193 -3.82 4.09 -7.03
C PRO A 193 -3.55 4.94 -8.28
N LYS A 194 -4.24 4.67 -9.39
CA LYS A 194 -4.11 5.48 -10.62
C LYS A 194 -4.40 6.96 -10.32
N GLY A 195 -3.50 7.84 -10.78
CA GLY A 195 -3.53 9.28 -10.45
C GLY A 195 -2.65 9.68 -9.26
N SER A 196 -2.08 8.71 -8.55
CA SER A 196 -1.09 8.92 -7.47
C SER A 196 0.32 8.40 -7.80
N GLU A 197 0.55 8.03 -9.07
CA GLU A 197 1.84 7.63 -9.62
C GLU A 197 2.38 8.71 -10.58
N TRP A 198 3.68 9.03 -10.51
CA TRP A 198 4.35 9.73 -11.60
C TRP A 198 4.73 8.69 -12.65
N ILE A 199 4.26 8.85 -13.89
CA ILE A 199 4.69 7.96 -14.98
C ILE A 199 6.16 8.25 -15.28
N THR A 200 7.10 7.48 -14.71
CA THR A 200 8.49 7.43 -15.19
C THR A 200 8.55 6.59 -16.45
N SER A 201 7.98 7.09 -17.54
CA SER A 201 8.25 6.52 -18.87
C SER A 201 9.58 7.08 -19.35
N THR A 202 10.58 6.22 -19.41
CA THR A 202 11.88 6.39 -20.11
C THR A 202 11.75 6.56 -21.63
N SER A 203 10.56 6.87 -22.14
CA SER A 203 10.35 7.35 -23.50
C SER A 203 10.18 8.87 -23.46
N SER A 204 11.12 9.59 -24.09
CA SER A 204 11.15 11.04 -24.28
C SER A 204 9.76 11.69 -24.26
N PRO A 205 9.49 12.64 -23.34
CA PRO A 205 8.17 13.25 -23.25
C PRO A 205 7.98 14.23 -24.40
N SER A 206 7.05 13.93 -25.30
CA SER A 206 6.35 14.93 -26.08
C SER A 206 5.71 15.91 -25.10
N SER A 207 6.14 17.15 -25.16
CA SER A 207 5.81 18.28 -24.29
C SER A 207 4.35 18.73 -24.41
N SER A 208 3.38 17.89 -24.02
CA SER A 208 1.96 18.27 -24.13
C SER A 208 0.99 17.46 -23.26
N LEU A 209 1.27 17.22 -21.98
CA LEU A 209 0.25 16.85 -20.98
C LEU A 209 0.57 17.37 -19.55
N ILE A 210 1.37 18.43 -19.43
CA ILE A 210 1.46 19.17 -18.16
C ILE A 210 0.35 20.22 -18.20
N SER A 211 -0.80 19.90 -17.62
CA SER A 211 -1.85 20.87 -17.35
C SER A 211 -1.30 22.00 -16.48
N ASN A 212 -1.46 23.24 -16.94
CA ASN A 212 -0.94 24.48 -16.34
C ASN A 212 -1.50 24.85 -14.94
N ASP A 213 -2.15 23.91 -14.24
CA ASP A 213 -2.79 24.14 -12.93
C ASP A 213 -1.92 23.77 -11.72
N MET A 214 -0.67 23.34 -11.92
CA MET A 214 0.21 22.87 -10.84
C MET A 214 1.05 23.99 -10.19
N LYS A 215 0.40 25.11 -9.82
CA LYS A 215 1.00 26.22 -9.08
C LYS A 215 0.84 26.11 -7.55
N ASN A 216 0.55 24.91 -7.04
CA ASN A 216 0.41 24.67 -5.62
C ASN A 216 1.46 23.64 -5.19
N VAL A 217 2.32 24.00 -4.23
CA VAL A 217 3.44 23.18 -3.72
C VAL A 217 2.97 21.83 -3.13
N ASN A 218 1.66 21.66 -2.94
CA ASN A 218 0.99 20.45 -2.45
C ASN A 218 0.67 19.36 -3.50
N GLN A 219 1.20 19.45 -4.72
CA GLN A 219 0.67 18.67 -5.86
C GLN A 219 1.70 17.75 -6.52
N TYR A 220 2.56 17.10 -5.71
CA TYR A 220 3.38 15.99 -6.18
C TYR A 220 2.73 14.66 -5.75
N PRO A 221 2.59 13.67 -6.65
CA PRO A 221 2.07 12.36 -6.29
C PRO A 221 2.97 11.65 -5.27
N PRO A 222 2.45 10.72 -4.45
CA PRO A 222 3.21 9.84 -3.57
C PRO A 222 4.53 9.32 -4.15
N GLY A 223 4.49 8.89 -5.41
CA GLY A 223 5.65 8.40 -6.17
C GLY A 223 6.77 9.43 -6.40
N TYR A 224 6.65 10.67 -5.92
CA TYR A 224 7.73 11.66 -5.94
C TYR A 224 8.69 11.49 -4.75
N TRP A 225 8.20 11.17 -3.56
CA TRP A 225 9.03 10.95 -2.36
C TRP A 225 9.21 9.48 -2.02
N PHE A 226 8.26 8.63 -2.40
CA PHE A 226 8.23 7.23 -2.00
C PHE A 226 8.33 6.30 -3.20
N HIS A 227 9.04 5.19 -3.02
CA HIS A 227 9.05 4.06 -3.93
C HIS A 227 8.43 2.85 -3.23
N LEU A 228 7.46 2.23 -3.89
CA LEU A 228 6.81 1.01 -3.46
C LEU A 228 7.22 -0.13 -4.39
N ASP A 229 7.86 -1.14 -3.84
CA ASP A 229 8.17 -2.39 -4.55
C ASP A 229 6.88 -3.21 -4.71
N ASP A 230 6.54 -3.54 -5.95
CA ASP A 230 5.26 -4.12 -6.34
C ASP A 230 5.10 -5.59 -5.92
N SER A 231 6.20 -6.33 -5.85
CA SER A 231 6.22 -7.76 -5.52
C SER A 231 6.34 -8.01 -4.02
N THR A 232 7.13 -7.17 -3.33
CA THR A 232 7.42 -7.35 -1.91
C THR A 232 6.52 -6.50 -1.04
N GLY A 233 6.03 -5.35 -1.50
CA GLY A 233 5.31 -4.38 -0.66
C GLY A 233 6.23 -3.49 0.19
N ARG A 234 7.53 -3.43 -0.13
CA ARG A 234 8.48 -2.54 0.56
C ARG A 234 8.26 -1.10 0.15
N LEU A 235 7.94 -0.25 1.13
CA LEU A 235 7.90 1.20 0.97
C LEU A 235 9.23 1.80 1.39
N SER A 236 9.84 2.58 0.51
CA SER A 236 11.13 3.25 0.73
C SER A 236 11.09 4.71 0.35
N ILE A 237 11.97 5.50 0.96
CA ILE A 237 12.13 6.92 0.65
C ILE A 237 13.12 7.06 -0.51
N GLN A 238 12.73 7.74 -1.58
CA GLN A 238 13.60 8.01 -2.74
C GLN A 238 14.05 9.47 -2.82
N ARG A 239 13.42 10.38 -2.08
CA ARG A 239 13.82 11.79 -1.94
C ARG A 239 13.72 12.20 -0.48
N PRO A 240 14.64 13.05 0.01
CA PRO A 240 14.58 13.50 1.39
C PRO A 240 13.21 14.11 1.69
N LEU A 241 12.66 13.70 2.83
CA LEU A 241 11.52 14.37 3.45
C LEU A 241 12.06 15.58 4.22
N ASP A 242 11.19 16.56 4.43
CA ASP A 242 11.50 17.86 5.02
C ASP A 242 10.30 18.28 5.87
N TYR A 243 10.49 18.38 7.18
CA TYR A 243 9.44 18.59 8.17
C TYR A 243 8.77 19.95 7.98
N GLU A 244 9.60 20.99 7.78
CA GLU A 244 9.22 22.39 7.60
C GLU A 244 8.37 22.57 6.34
N THR A 245 8.67 21.83 5.27
CA THR A 245 7.82 21.78 4.08
C THR A 245 6.55 20.98 4.34
N LYS A 246 6.65 19.77 4.92
CA LYS A 246 5.49 18.90 5.17
C LYS A 246 5.77 17.83 6.25
N SER A 247 5.16 18.02 7.41
CA SER A 247 5.28 17.09 8.55
C SER A 247 4.48 15.78 8.44
N GLU A 248 3.55 15.65 7.49
CA GLU A 248 2.74 14.44 7.34
C GLU A 248 2.45 14.10 5.86
N HIS A 249 2.70 12.85 5.49
CA HIS A 249 2.32 12.28 4.20
C HIS A 249 1.29 11.18 4.38
N ILE A 250 0.11 11.38 3.79
CA ILE A 250 -0.93 10.35 3.70
C ILE A 250 -0.84 9.69 2.33
N LEU A 251 -0.61 8.38 2.31
CA LEU A 251 -0.56 7.55 1.11
C LEU A 251 -1.72 6.55 1.15
N GLU A 252 -2.22 6.21 -0.03
CA GLU A 252 -3.12 5.08 -0.23
C GLU A 252 -2.41 4.06 -1.10
N VAL A 253 -2.48 2.78 -0.73
CA VAL A 253 -1.86 1.68 -1.47
C VAL A 253 -2.91 0.63 -1.78
N LEU A 254 -2.85 0.10 -3.00
CA LEU A 254 -3.68 -1.00 -3.47
C LEU A 254 -2.87 -2.30 -3.44
N ALA A 255 -3.43 -3.37 -2.89
CA ALA A 255 -3.03 -4.74 -3.16
C ALA A 255 -4.05 -5.36 -4.12
N TYR A 256 -3.60 -6.04 -5.15
CA TYR A 256 -4.48 -6.74 -6.07
C TYR A 256 -3.87 -8.04 -6.57
N ASN A 257 -4.73 -8.96 -6.94
CA ASN A 257 -4.38 -10.23 -7.49
C ASN A 257 -4.77 -10.23 -8.99
N PRO A 258 -3.82 -10.26 -9.93
CA PRO A 258 -4.13 -10.24 -11.34
C PRO A 258 -4.84 -11.53 -11.74
N PRO A 259 -5.90 -11.48 -12.57
CA PRO A 259 -6.54 -12.69 -13.05
C PRO A 259 -5.53 -13.56 -13.80
N SER A 260 -5.41 -14.82 -13.37
CA SER A 260 -4.60 -15.80 -14.09
C SER A 260 -5.20 -16.03 -15.49
N VAL A 261 -4.34 -16.18 -16.51
CA VAL A 261 -4.73 -16.32 -17.93
C VAL A 261 -5.65 -17.53 -18.21
N LEU A 262 -5.87 -18.38 -17.20
CA LEU A 262 -6.72 -19.59 -17.24
C LEU A 262 -8.12 -19.40 -16.63
N SER A 263 -8.47 -18.20 -16.14
CA SER A 263 -9.83 -17.93 -15.68
C SER A 263 -10.82 -18.10 -16.84
N SER A 264 -11.67 -19.13 -16.73
CA SER A 264 -12.65 -19.58 -17.73
C SER A 264 -13.42 -18.42 -18.38
N PRO A 265 -13.64 -18.44 -19.71
CA PRO A 265 -14.23 -17.32 -20.47
C PRO A 265 -15.66 -16.92 -20.07
N ASN A 266 -16.30 -17.68 -19.16
CA ASN A 266 -17.66 -17.42 -18.69
C ASN A 266 -17.76 -16.96 -17.23
N HIS A 267 -16.64 -16.83 -16.49
CA HIS A 267 -16.67 -16.18 -15.18
C HIS A 267 -16.23 -14.73 -15.36
N ARG A 268 -17.12 -13.78 -15.10
CA ARG A 268 -16.78 -12.36 -15.09
C ARG A 268 -15.75 -12.16 -13.97
N VAL A 269 -14.47 -12.04 -14.35
CA VAL A 269 -13.42 -11.53 -13.47
C VAL A 269 -13.95 -10.25 -12.85
N SER A 270 -14.22 -10.31 -11.55
CA SER A 270 -14.73 -9.16 -10.80
C SER A 270 -13.70 -8.05 -10.90
N SER A 271 -14.14 -6.83 -11.21
CA SER A 271 -13.31 -5.64 -11.19
C SER A 271 -12.77 -5.28 -9.80
N ASP A 272 -13.06 -6.11 -8.79
CA ASP A 272 -12.99 -5.76 -7.38
C ASP A 272 -12.06 -6.69 -6.56
N MET A 273 -11.17 -7.49 -7.19
CA MET A 273 -10.12 -8.28 -6.51
C MET A 273 -8.96 -7.40 -6.02
N THR A 274 -9.31 -6.39 -5.24
CA THR A 274 -8.37 -5.39 -4.75
C THR A 274 -8.70 -5.01 -3.31
N ALA A 275 -7.68 -4.82 -2.49
CA ALA A 275 -7.80 -4.17 -1.20
C ALA A 275 -7.03 -2.86 -1.18
N THR A 276 -7.49 -1.92 -0.36
CA THR A 276 -6.79 -0.65 -0.09
C THR A 276 -6.35 -0.57 1.35
N ALA A 277 -5.20 0.08 1.59
CA ALA A 277 -4.74 0.46 2.92
C ALA A 277 -4.20 1.89 2.89
N LYS A 278 -4.34 2.58 4.03
CA LYS A 278 -3.82 3.93 4.23
C LYS A 278 -2.48 3.87 4.98
N ILE A 279 -1.52 4.67 4.57
CA ILE A 279 -0.23 4.84 5.25
C ILE A 279 -0.10 6.29 5.66
N ILE A 280 0.19 6.54 6.92
CA ILE A 280 0.46 7.86 7.49
C ILE A 280 1.94 7.88 7.85
N VAL A 281 2.71 8.64 7.09
CA VAL A 281 4.14 8.88 7.36
C VAL A 281 4.23 10.23 8.07
N LYS A 282 4.51 10.19 9.37
CA LYS A 282 4.84 11.36 10.17
C LYS A 282 6.34 11.61 10.05
N VAL A 283 6.69 12.82 9.66
CA VAL A 283 8.09 13.26 9.60
C VAL A 283 8.45 13.78 10.98
N ASP A 284 9.55 13.29 11.52
CA ASP A 284 10.11 13.81 12.77
C ASP A 284 11.04 14.97 12.43
N ASN A 285 10.83 16.09 13.11
CA ASN A 285 11.66 17.29 12.96
C ASN A 285 13.07 17.04 13.49
N GLU A 286 14.08 17.27 12.67
CA GLU A 286 15.48 17.37 13.02
C GLU A 286 15.85 18.85 13.09
N TYR A 287 16.58 19.25 14.13
CA TYR A 287 16.98 20.65 14.30
C TYR A 287 17.99 21.06 13.22
N ASP A 288 17.56 21.31 11.99
CA ASP A 288 18.39 21.38 10.78
C ASP A 288 18.28 22.71 9.99
N GLU A 289 17.35 23.61 10.35
CA GLU A 289 17.26 24.96 9.80
C GLU A 289 17.93 26.03 10.71
N PRO A 290 18.49 27.12 10.15
CA PRO A 290 18.99 28.24 10.94
C PRO A 290 17.88 29.27 11.23
N PRO A 291 18.05 30.14 12.24
CA PRO A 291 17.10 31.22 12.53
C PRO A 291 16.86 32.13 11.32
N PHE A 292 15.60 32.43 11.01
CA PHE A 292 15.21 33.40 10.00
C PHE A 292 15.09 34.81 10.61
N ILE A 293 15.75 35.80 9.99
CA ILE A 293 15.74 37.20 10.44
C ILE A 293 14.92 38.06 9.48
N GLN A 294 13.82 38.63 9.99
CA GLN A 294 13.00 39.62 9.32
C GLN A 294 13.23 41.02 9.92
N ILE A 295 13.41 42.02 9.07
CA ILE A 295 13.56 43.42 9.49
C ILE A 295 12.27 44.16 9.19
N ASP A 296 11.62 44.68 10.22
CA ASP A 296 10.41 45.49 10.12
C ASP A 296 10.72 46.95 10.49
N TYR A 297 10.67 47.83 9.50
CA TYR A 297 10.91 49.26 9.67
C TYR A 297 9.67 50.03 10.14
N SER A 298 8.55 49.34 10.37
CA SER A 298 7.29 49.97 10.73
C SER A 298 7.20 50.26 12.23
N ASN A 299 6.40 51.27 12.57
CA ASN A 299 6.01 51.57 13.94
C ASN A 299 4.66 50.94 14.29
N GLU A 300 4.22 51.04 15.55
CA GLU A 300 2.88 50.56 15.97
C GLU A 300 1.71 51.17 15.18
N LYS A 301 1.93 52.28 14.47
CA LYS A 301 0.98 52.98 13.59
C LYS A 301 1.24 52.73 12.09
N ASN A 302 2.12 51.78 11.75
CA ASN A 302 2.52 51.39 10.41
C ASN A 302 3.29 52.46 9.59
N GLU A 303 3.90 53.44 10.25
CA GLU A 303 4.78 54.45 9.62
C GLU A 303 6.20 53.87 9.44
N GLN A 304 6.88 54.15 8.32
CA GLN A 304 8.22 53.59 8.05
C GLN A 304 9.35 54.49 8.57
N TYR A 305 10.17 53.97 9.48
CA TYR A 305 11.37 54.64 10.04
C TYR A 305 12.65 54.46 9.20
N LYS A 306 12.51 54.11 7.91
CA LYS A 306 13.63 53.76 7.01
C LYS A 306 14.72 54.84 6.89
N HIS A 307 14.40 56.07 7.28
CA HIS A 307 15.29 57.21 7.20
C HIS A 307 15.48 57.81 8.60
N VAL A 308 16.75 58.00 8.98
CA VAL A 308 17.16 58.65 10.24
C VAL A 308 17.69 60.04 9.90
N THR A 309 17.19 61.09 10.54
CA THR A 309 17.73 62.45 10.33
C THR A 309 19.13 62.55 10.90
N GLU A 310 20.03 63.28 10.23
CA GLU A 310 21.30 63.67 10.84
C GLU A 310 21.05 64.45 12.13
N ASN A 311 21.90 64.27 13.15
CA ASN A 311 21.71 64.83 14.51
C ASN A 311 20.41 64.39 15.21
N SER A 312 19.81 63.27 14.79
CA SER A 312 18.75 62.60 15.56
C SER A 312 19.19 62.37 17.01
N MET A 313 18.25 62.56 17.93
CA MET A 313 18.49 62.42 19.37
C MET A 313 19.02 61.02 19.72
N ASN A 314 19.74 60.91 20.84
CA ASN A 314 20.08 59.60 21.43
C ASN A 314 18.79 58.75 21.57
N LEU A 315 18.88 57.45 21.26
CA LEU A 315 17.77 56.49 21.32
C LEU A 315 16.72 56.63 20.20
N TYR A 316 17.14 56.98 18.99
CA TYR A 316 16.23 56.99 17.83
C TYR A 316 15.96 55.55 17.36
N PHE A 317 14.69 55.15 17.33
CA PHE A 317 14.27 53.83 16.85
C PHE A 317 14.44 53.70 15.34
N ILE A 318 14.98 52.56 14.89
CA ILE A 318 15.27 52.30 13.48
C ILE A 318 14.34 51.23 12.91
N ALA A 319 14.30 50.06 13.56
CA ALA A 319 13.54 48.91 13.10
C ALA A 319 13.34 47.88 14.23
N PHE A 320 12.30 47.08 14.08
CA PHE A 320 12.19 45.80 14.77
C PHE A 320 12.96 44.73 13.99
N ILE A 321 13.69 43.90 14.72
CA ILE A 321 14.32 42.70 14.21
C ILE A 321 13.51 41.53 14.76
N ILE A 322 12.77 40.89 13.88
CA ILE A 322 11.92 39.75 14.15
C ILE A 322 12.71 38.50 13.79
N VAL A 323 12.83 37.58 14.74
CA VAL A 323 13.61 36.35 14.55
C VAL A 323 12.73 35.17 14.89
N THR A 324 12.63 34.24 13.95
CA THR A 324 11.88 32.99 14.07
C THR A 324 12.77 31.86 13.66
N ASP A 325 12.52 30.67 14.18
CA ASP A 325 13.28 29.49 13.80
C ASP A 325 12.31 28.42 13.29
N PRO A 326 12.45 27.96 12.02
CA PRO A 326 11.53 26.97 11.43
C PRO A 326 11.39 25.70 12.27
N ASP A 327 12.47 25.22 12.89
CA ASP A 327 12.51 23.99 13.69
C ASP A 327 11.54 24.04 14.89
N TYR A 328 11.19 25.27 15.30
CA TYR A 328 10.37 25.52 16.48
C TYR A 328 8.96 25.97 16.13
N ASN A 329 8.62 26.14 14.85
CA ASN A 329 7.32 26.61 14.38
C ASN A 329 6.27 25.50 14.31
N ASP A 330 5.82 25.05 15.48
CA ASP A 330 4.86 23.94 15.61
C ASP A 330 3.40 24.37 15.38
N ASN A 331 3.09 24.94 14.21
CA ASN A 331 1.73 25.29 13.82
C ASN A 331 0.89 24.07 13.37
N ASN A 332 1.49 22.87 13.28
CA ASN A 332 0.85 21.61 12.86
C ASN A 332 0.84 20.58 14.01
N ASN A 333 0.23 20.95 15.13
CA ASN A 333 0.13 20.14 16.34
C ASN A 333 -0.66 18.81 16.14
N TYR A 334 0.02 17.66 16.23
CA TYR A 334 -0.65 16.37 16.48
C TYR A 334 -0.05 15.47 17.58
N HIS A 335 1.02 15.84 18.27
CA HIS A 335 1.43 15.11 19.48
C HIS A 335 1.93 16.02 20.61
N SER A 336 0.96 16.48 21.40
CA SER A 336 1.17 16.79 22.81
C SER A 336 1.53 15.51 23.58
N HIS A 337 2.82 15.20 23.76
CA HIS A 337 3.29 14.39 24.90
C HIS A 337 4.79 14.62 25.18
N SER A 338 5.10 15.77 25.77
CA SER A 338 5.89 15.79 27.02
C SER A 338 5.73 17.15 27.68
N SER A 339 5.40 17.09 28.97
CA SER A 339 5.24 18.19 29.88
C SER A 339 6.59 18.85 30.18
N SER A 340 6.99 19.80 29.34
CA SER A 340 7.88 20.90 29.70
C SER A 340 7.60 22.10 28.79
N SER A 341 6.45 22.72 29.03
CA SER A 341 6.04 24.01 28.49
C SER A 341 6.90 25.15 29.07
N LEU A 342 8.18 25.18 28.75
CA LEU A 342 8.96 26.41 28.70
C LEU A 342 9.19 26.71 27.22
N SER A 343 8.66 27.85 26.76
CA SER A 343 8.84 28.47 25.43
C SER A 343 10.04 27.88 24.66
N LYS A 344 9.81 26.98 23.70
CA LYS A 344 10.91 26.35 22.96
C LYS A 344 11.68 27.32 22.06
N THR A 345 11.23 28.56 21.88
CA THR A 345 12.05 29.67 21.33
C THR A 345 13.09 30.27 22.30
N ALA A 346 13.27 29.68 23.48
CA ALA A 346 14.07 30.25 24.57
C ALA A 346 15.59 30.23 24.36
N SER A 347 16.11 30.30 23.13
CA SER A 347 17.56 30.18 22.95
C SER A 347 18.15 30.74 21.65
N ILE A 348 17.42 31.57 20.91
CA ILE A 348 18.01 32.33 19.80
C ILE A 348 18.68 33.58 20.37
N SER A 349 20.01 33.64 20.27
CA SER A 349 20.82 34.78 20.72
C SER A 349 21.24 35.65 19.54
N CYS A 350 20.82 36.91 19.51
CA CYS A 350 21.24 37.87 18.49
C CYS A 350 22.24 38.91 19.02
N LYS A 351 23.24 39.25 18.20
CA LYS A 351 24.26 40.28 18.51
C LYS A 351 24.61 41.14 17.30
N LEU A 352 25.14 42.33 17.58
CA LEU A 352 25.76 43.18 16.56
C LEU A 352 27.18 42.68 16.28
N GLU A 353 27.50 42.40 15.02
CA GLU A 353 28.85 41.94 14.64
C GLU A 353 29.85 43.09 14.54
N THR A 354 29.38 44.29 14.22
CA THR A 354 30.23 45.47 14.13
C THR A 354 30.18 46.24 15.45
N HIS A 355 31.35 46.54 16.03
CA HIS A 355 31.52 47.45 17.19
C HIS A 355 31.26 48.92 16.80
N ASN A 356 30.21 49.18 16.01
CA ASN A 356 29.77 50.54 15.79
C ASN A 356 29.04 51.00 17.05
N GLU A 357 29.78 51.72 17.91
CA GLU A 357 29.27 52.28 19.18
C GLU A 357 28.12 53.29 18.99
N SER A 358 27.66 53.51 17.75
CA SER A 358 26.52 54.35 17.43
C SER A 358 25.18 53.62 17.48
N TYR A 359 25.17 52.28 17.57
CA TYR A 359 23.96 51.47 17.57
C TYR A 359 23.88 50.50 18.75
N SER A 360 22.66 50.20 19.19
CA SER A 360 22.39 49.14 20.16
C SER A 360 21.23 48.26 19.71
N LEU A 361 21.37 46.95 19.93
CA LEU A 361 20.30 45.97 19.80
C LEU A 361 19.87 45.55 21.21
N PHE A 362 18.60 45.67 21.54
CA PHE A 362 18.07 45.19 22.82
C PHE A 362 16.78 44.43 22.62
N GLU A 363 16.60 43.38 23.41
CA GLU A 363 15.35 42.63 23.48
C GLU A 363 14.27 43.53 24.11
N SER A 364 13.11 43.65 23.46
CA SER A 364 12.08 44.57 23.92
C SER A 364 11.06 43.88 24.82
N ASP A 365 11.11 44.17 26.13
CA ASP A 365 10.10 43.72 27.09
C ASP A 365 8.69 44.32 26.84
N ASN A 366 8.61 45.45 26.14
CA ASN A 366 7.37 46.21 25.92
C ASN A 366 6.48 45.67 24.79
N TYR A 367 6.98 44.75 23.96
CA TYR A 367 6.26 44.19 22.81
C TYR A 367 6.19 42.67 22.81
N LYS A 368 6.08 42.07 24.01
CA LYS A 368 5.81 40.64 24.22
C LYS A 368 4.43 40.25 23.66
N LEU A 369 4.27 40.23 22.34
CA LEU A 369 3.36 39.28 21.73
C LEU A 369 4.09 37.94 21.70
N ASN A 370 3.91 37.14 22.75
CA ASN A 370 4.08 35.69 22.68
C ASN A 370 2.97 35.12 21.76
N ARG A 371 2.98 35.48 20.48
CA ARG A 371 2.45 34.56 19.48
C ARG A 371 3.57 33.54 19.33
N ALA A 372 3.29 32.33 19.80
CA ALA A 372 4.26 31.27 20.02
C ALA A 372 5.31 31.24 18.91
N ASN A 373 6.58 31.34 19.31
CA ASN A 373 7.76 31.09 18.49
C ASN A 373 8.42 32.26 17.72
N GLU A 374 8.28 33.50 18.21
CA GLU A 374 9.00 34.67 17.67
C GLU A 374 9.79 35.41 18.77
N VAL A 375 11.01 35.86 18.46
CA VAL A 375 11.82 36.77 19.31
C VAL A 375 11.94 38.13 18.62
N ARG A 376 11.74 39.22 19.37
CA ARG A 376 11.76 40.60 18.84
C ARG A 376 12.82 41.46 19.51
N TYR A 377 13.70 42.05 18.70
CA TYR A 377 14.68 43.04 19.13
C TYR A 377 14.34 44.41 18.55
N ALA A 378 14.65 45.48 19.29
CA ALA A 378 14.60 46.85 18.79
C ALA A 378 16.03 47.32 18.46
N LEU A 379 16.20 47.82 17.23
CA LEU A 379 17.42 48.48 16.80
C LEU A 379 17.26 49.99 16.95
N GLN A 380 18.21 50.64 17.63
CA GLN A 380 18.20 52.09 17.85
C GLN A 380 19.61 52.70 17.76
N THR A 381 19.67 54.01 17.56
CA THR A 381 20.92 54.78 17.72
C THR A 381 21.19 55.04 19.21
N ILE A 382 22.46 54.98 19.62
CA ILE A 382 22.91 55.40 20.97
C ILE A 382 23.88 56.59 20.93
N LYS A 383 24.33 56.98 19.73
CA LYS A 383 25.07 58.22 19.47
C LYS A 383 24.50 58.92 18.24
N SER A 384 24.73 60.24 18.13
CA SER A 384 24.40 61.02 16.95
C SER A 384 25.14 60.49 15.71
N LEU A 385 24.42 60.31 14.61
CA LEU A 385 25.01 59.90 13.33
C LEU A 385 25.52 61.13 12.56
N ASP A 386 26.73 61.02 12.02
CA ASP A 386 27.35 62.01 11.14
C ASP A 386 27.60 61.39 9.76
N ARG A 387 26.98 62.01 8.74
CA ARG A 387 26.97 61.56 7.35
C ARG A 387 28.35 61.67 6.69
N GLU A 388 29.17 62.64 7.11
CA GLU A 388 30.45 62.95 6.45
C GLU A 388 31.57 61.96 6.80
N LEU A 389 31.35 61.08 7.79
CA LEU A 389 32.33 60.11 8.26
C LEU A 389 32.41 58.81 7.44
N GLY A 390 31.47 58.56 6.52
CA GLY A 390 31.52 57.44 5.55
C GLY A 390 31.45 56.02 6.15
N ASP A 391 30.75 55.11 5.47
CA ASP A 391 30.63 53.66 5.75
C ASP A 391 30.02 53.17 7.09
N GLY A 392 29.78 54.04 8.07
CA GLY A 392 29.21 53.66 9.38
C GLY A 392 27.72 53.22 9.39
N ASN A 393 27.05 53.20 8.24
CA ASN A 393 25.59 53.04 8.14
C ASN A 393 25.11 51.60 7.89
N ARG A 394 26.03 50.62 7.86
CA ARG A 394 25.70 49.20 7.76
C ARG A 394 25.79 48.54 9.13
N VAL A 395 24.66 48.07 9.62
CA VAL A 395 24.55 47.35 10.88
C VAL A 395 24.33 45.88 10.55
N VAL A 396 25.28 45.02 10.94
CA VAL A 396 25.18 43.57 10.73
C VAL A 396 24.74 42.92 12.03
N ILE A 397 23.68 42.13 11.95
CA ILE A 397 23.08 41.38 13.05
C ILE A 397 23.32 39.91 12.77
N SER A 398 23.92 39.18 13.73
CA SER A 398 23.96 37.71 13.71
C SER A 398 23.06 37.14 14.78
N CYS A 399 22.26 36.16 14.42
CA CYS A 399 21.39 35.40 15.32
C CYS A 399 21.76 33.93 15.27
N THR A 400 21.98 33.33 16.43
CA THR A 400 22.44 31.94 16.59
C THR A 400 21.42 31.17 17.43
N ASP A 401 20.97 30.02 16.97
CA ASP A 401 20.13 29.08 17.76
C ASP A 401 20.94 28.38 18.86
N SER A 402 20.31 27.50 19.64
CA SER A 402 21.01 26.66 20.61
C SER A 402 21.09 25.20 20.20
N ASP A 403 20.95 24.91 18.92
CA ASP A 403 21.00 23.55 18.44
C ASP A 403 22.41 22.99 18.59
N THR A 404 22.55 21.70 18.37
CA THR A 404 23.84 21.01 18.45
C THR A 404 24.09 20.26 17.15
N PRO A 405 24.92 20.80 16.23
CA PRO A 405 25.66 22.06 16.31
C PRO A 405 24.78 23.30 16.12
N PRO A 406 25.15 24.46 16.69
CA PRO A 406 24.35 25.67 16.55
C PRO A 406 24.46 26.23 15.14
N LYS A 407 23.36 26.76 14.60
CA LYS A 407 23.34 27.41 13.29
C LYS A 407 23.13 28.91 13.46
N THR A 408 23.51 29.67 12.44
CA THR A 408 23.57 31.13 12.54
C THR A 408 23.18 31.77 11.23
N SER A 409 22.33 32.78 11.33
CA SER A 409 21.96 33.65 10.23
C SER A 409 22.45 35.07 10.47
N THR A 410 22.70 35.79 9.37
CA THR A 410 23.08 37.20 9.42
C THR A 410 22.14 38.05 8.58
N ALA A 411 21.85 39.25 9.05
CA ALA A 411 21.10 40.26 8.32
C ALA A 411 21.83 41.60 8.37
N THR A 412 21.75 42.38 7.29
CA THR A 412 22.33 43.73 7.23
C THR A 412 21.22 44.77 7.17
N VAL A 413 21.17 45.64 8.17
CA VAL A 413 20.36 46.86 8.14
C VAL A 413 21.20 47.99 7.58
N VAL A 414 20.69 48.69 6.57
CA VAL A 414 21.33 49.88 6.01
C VAL A 414 20.57 51.11 6.48
N VAL A 415 21.21 51.90 7.35
CA VAL A 415 20.65 53.12 7.93
C VAL A 415 20.98 54.30 7.02
N SER A 416 19.99 54.96 6.44
CA SER A 416 20.24 56.14 5.60
C SER A 416 20.07 57.43 6.40
N THR A 417 21.09 58.29 6.38
CA THR A 417 21.10 59.62 7.01
C THR A 417 20.77 60.70 5.98
N PHE A 418 19.80 61.58 6.27
CA PHE A 418 19.35 62.65 5.36
C PHE A 418 19.17 64.01 6.08
N TYR A 419 19.24 65.09 5.30
CA TYR A 419 18.98 66.47 5.77
C TYR A 419 17.49 66.69 6.05
N LEU A 420 17.18 67.40 7.14
CA LEU A 420 15.95 68.17 7.21
C LEU A 420 16.13 69.42 6.33
N GLU A 421 15.53 69.46 5.14
CA GLU A 421 15.33 70.75 4.48
C GLU A 421 14.35 71.58 5.32
N MET A 422 14.88 72.48 6.15
CA MET A 422 14.07 73.54 6.72
C MET A 422 13.67 74.49 5.59
N ASN A 423 12.46 74.30 5.06
CA ASN A 423 11.79 75.29 4.22
C ASN A 423 11.57 76.56 5.05
N TYR A 424 12.52 77.50 5.02
CA TYR A 424 12.30 78.85 5.48
C TYR A 424 11.32 79.52 4.52
N VAL A 425 10.04 79.60 4.90
CA VAL A 425 9.11 80.54 4.27
C VAL A 425 9.50 81.93 4.73
N VAL A 426 10.32 82.63 3.93
CA VAL A 426 10.59 84.05 4.15
C VAL A 426 9.35 84.84 3.72
N SER A 427 8.47 85.10 4.69
CA SER A 427 7.38 86.06 4.54
C SER A 427 7.96 87.48 4.48
N HIS A 428 8.04 88.06 3.28
CA HIS A 428 8.22 89.51 3.14
C HIS A 428 6.85 90.18 3.31
N ARG A 429 6.59 90.78 4.48
CA ARG A 429 5.56 91.80 4.64
C ARG A 429 6.08 93.13 4.08
N LYS A 430 5.49 93.61 2.99
CA LYS A 430 5.52 95.04 2.65
C LYS A 430 4.65 95.78 3.67
N TYR A 431 5.24 96.72 4.40
CA TYR A 431 4.49 97.78 5.08
C TYR A 431 4.11 98.86 4.04
N PHE A 432 2.94 99.45 4.26
CA PHE A 432 2.15 100.33 3.39
C PHE A 432 2.92 101.37 2.56
#